data_AF-A0A9X3IWB1-F1
#
_entry.id   AF-A0A9X3IWB1-F1
#
_cell.length_a   1.000
_cell.length_b   1.000
_cell.length_c   1.000
_cell.angle_alpha   90.00
_cell.angle_beta   90.00
_cell.angle_gamma   90.00
#
_symmetry.space_group_name_H-M   'P 1'
#
loop_
_entity.id
_entity.type
_entity.pdbx_description
1 polymer ?
#
loop_
_entity_poly.entity_id
_entity_poly.type
_entity_poly.pdbx_seq_one_letter_code
_entity_poly.pdbx_strand_id
1 'polypeptide(L)' 'MLPLNGLEINNGAFAFAFFAGDFYFFTDSDNDLFNSEVTHLDYDDSDMNGVQDLTVLTQDAPLLVVGAGVSTCAPVLPM' A
#
# COMPACT_ATOMS: atom_id res chain seq x y z
N MET A 1 13.34 9.05 -9.09
CA MET A 1 12.35 8.00 -9.42
C MET A 1 11.79 7.49 -8.12
N LEU A 2 10.49 7.19 -8.05
CA LEU A 2 9.89 6.56 -6.87
C LEU A 2 10.31 5.08 -6.83
N PRO A 3 10.62 4.51 -5.65
CA PRO A 3 11.08 3.13 -5.50
C PRO A 3 9.91 2.15 -5.47
N LEU A 4 9.15 2.08 -6.58
CA LEU A 4 8.00 1.17 -6.71
C LEU A 4 8.38 -0.22 -7.24
N ASN A 5 9.68 -0.55 -7.25
CA ASN A 5 10.10 -1.91 -7.61
C ASN A 5 9.67 -2.86 -6.50
N GLY A 6 8.82 -3.84 -6.84
CA GLY A 6 8.24 -4.78 -5.88
C GLY A 6 6.78 -4.51 -5.53
N LEU A 7 6.16 -3.43 -6.05
CA LEU A 7 4.72 -3.27 -5.99
C LEU A 7 4.07 -4.08 -7.13
N GLU A 8 3.33 -5.12 -6.78
CA GLU A 8 2.67 -6.01 -7.74
C GLU A 8 1.17 -5.72 -7.85
N ILE A 9 0.66 -5.73 -9.09
CA ILE A 9 -0.76 -5.57 -9.42
C ILE A 9 -1.07 -6.59 -10.52
N ASN A 10 -1.65 -7.74 -10.17
CA ASN A 10 -1.84 -8.83 -11.12
C ASN A 10 -3.24 -8.82 -11.75
N ASN A 11 -4.27 -8.46 -10.96
CA ASN A 11 -5.66 -8.45 -11.40
C ASN A 11 -6.17 -7.04 -11.75
N GLY A 12 -5.29 -6.04 -11.81
CA GLY A 12 -5.56 -4.69 -12.31
C GLY A 12 -6.39 -3.80 -11.37
N ALA A 13 -6.85 -4.33 -10.24
CA ALA A 13 -7.52 -3.58 -9.20
C ALA A 13 -6.51 -3.12 -8.14
N PHE A 14 -6.58 -1.85 -7.77
CA PHE A 14 -5.77 -1.30 -6.69
C PHE A 14 -6.58 -0.25 -5.94
N ALA A 15 -6.09 0.09 -4.75
CA ALA A 15 -6.44 1.28 -4.00
C ALA A 15 -5.19 1.85 -3.34
N PHE A 16 -5.25 3.11 -2.91
CA PHE A 16 -4.22 3.66 -2.05
C PHE A 16 -4.80 4.59 -0.99
N ALA A 17 -4.06 4.78 0.09
CA ALA A 17 -4.31 5.80 1.11
C ALA A 17 -3.06 6.65 1.28
N PHE A 18 -3.25 7.93 1.58
CA PHE A 18 -2.19 8.78 2.10
C PHE A 18 -2.47 9.03 3.58
N PHE A 19 -1.51 8.70 4.43
CA PHE A 19 -1.67 8.86 5.87
C PHE A 19 -0.33 9.19 6.52
N ALA A 20 -0.35 10.17 7.43
CA ALA A 20 0.79 10.58 8.23
C ALA A 20 2.07 11.01 7.48
N GLY A 21 2.03 11.22 6.16
CA GLY A 21 3.22 11.53 5.36
C GLY A 21 3.49 10.48 4.27
N ASP A 22 2.85 9.32 4.38
CA ASP A 22 3.18 8.12 3.63
C ASP A 22 2.06 7.62 2.72
N PHE A 23 2.43 6.73 1.80
CA PHE A 23 1.48 6.01 0.96
C PHE A 23 1.31 4.57 1.40
N TYR A 24 0.06 4.11 1.41
CA TYR A 24 -0.30 2.72 1.62
C TYR A 24 -1.01 2.25 0.38
N PHE A 25 -0.47 1.24 -0.30
CA PHE A 25 -1.04 0.61 -1.47
C PHE A 25 -1.77 -0.66 -1.06
N PHE A 26 -2.94 -0.85 -1.63
CA PHE A 26 -3.75 -2.06 -1.47
C PHE A 26 -3.90 -2.69 -2.84
N THR A 27 -3.31 -3.86 -3.04
CA THR A 27 -3.29 -4.55 -4.34
C THR A 27 -3.81 -5.97 -4.16
N ASP A 28 -4.04 -6.70 -5.24
CA ASP A 28 -4.29 -8.13 -5.16
C ASP A 28 -3.00 -8.89 -4.82
N SER A 29 -3.10 -9.94 -4.01
CA SER A 29 -1.94 -10.75 -3.62
C SER A 29 -1.55 -11.71 -4.75
N ASP A 30 -0.25 -11.84 -5.06
CA ASP A 30 0.28 -12.60 -6.20
C ASP A 30 -0.21 -14.05 -6.32
N ASN A 31 -0.64 -14.64 -5.21
CA ASN A 31 -0.98 -16.06 -5.12
C ASN A 31 -2.43 -16.33 -4.69
N ASP A 32 -3.28 -15.29 -4.57
CA ASP A 32 -4.65 -15.46 -4.08
C ASP A 32 -5.63 -14.51 -4.79
N LEU A 33 -6.73 -15.08 -5.29
CA LEU A 33 -7.83 -14.34 -5.92
C LEU A 33 -8.83 -13.77 -4.90
N PHE A 34 -8.62 -13.99 -3.60
CA PHE A 34 -9.54 -13.57 -2.54
C PHE A 34 -8.92 -12.61 -1.53
N ASN A 35 -7.59 -12.48 -1.53
CA ASN A 35 -6.85 -11.68 -0.57
C ASN A 35 -6.16 -10.50 -1.25
N SER A 36 -5.86 -9.49 -0.44
CA SER A 36 -5.07 -8.33 -0.84
C SER A 36 -3.76 -8.23 -0.10
N GLU A 37 -2.80 -7.56 -0.73
CA GLU A 37 -1.56 -7.13 -0.09
C GLU A 37 -1.66 -5.66 0.33
N VAL A 38 -1.01 -5.32 1.43
CA VAL A 38 -0.79 -3.93 1.85
C VAL A 38 0.71 -3.63 1.80
N THR A 39 1.10 -2.72 0.92
CA THR A 39 2.47 -2.22 0.80
C THR A 39 2.52 -0.79 1.31
N HIS A 40 3.49 -0.47 2.17
CA HIS A 40 3.74 0.86 2.71
C HIS A 40 4.97 1.45 2.03
N LEU A 41 4.81 2.68 1.52
CA LEU A 41 5.89 3.52 1.03
C LEU A 41 6.13 4.64 2.04
N ASP A 42 7.26 4.57 2.73
CA ASP A 42 7.81 5.66 3.54
C ASP A 42 8.24 6.77 2.58
N TYR A 43 7.36 7.76 2.41
CA TYR A 43 7.55 8.80 1.41
C TYR A 43 8.23 10.03 2.01
N ASP A 44 7.95 10.33 3.28
CA ASP A 44 8.50 11.48 3.97
C ASP A 44 9.82 11.21 4.70
N ASP A 45 10.37 9.98 4.56
CA ASP A 45 11.64 9.55 5.17
C ASP A 45 11.57 9.66 6.70
N SER A 46 10.49 9.10 7.24
CA SER A 46 10.14 9.15 8.67
C SER A 46 11.21 8.51 9.56
N ASP A 47 11.95 7.53 9.05
CA ASP A 47 13.07 6.89 9.75
C ASP A 47 14.42 7.61 9.58
N MET A 48 14.45 8.66 8.75
CA MET A 48 15.62 9.51 8.44
C MET A 48 16.82 8.73 7.87
N ASN A 49 16.57 7.66 7.14
CA ASN A 49 17.63 6.88 6.50
C ASN A 49 18.09 7.47 5.15
N GLY A 50 17.39 8.51 4.66
CA GLY A 50 17.73 9.25 3.45
C GLY A 50 17.23 8.61 2.16
N VAL A 51 16.39 7.58 2.24
CA VAL A 51 15.72 6.93 1.11
C VAL A 51 14.22 6.78 1.36
N GLN A 52 13.46 6.57 0.29
CA GLN A 52 12.05 6.20 0.41
C GLN A 52 11.98 4.67 0.36
N ASP A 53 11.41 4.04 1.38
CA ASP A 53 11.36 2.58 1.48
C ASP A 53 9.99 2.03 1.12
N LEU A 54 9.99 0.94 0.37
CA LEU A 54 8.79 0.17 0.05
C LEU A 54 8.82 -1.13 0.86
N THR A 55 7.83 -1.34 1.73
CA THR A 55 7.74 -2.51 2.62
C THR A 55 6.37 -3.16 2.56
N VAL A 56 6.32 -4.49 2.57
CA VAL A 56 5.04 -5.22 2.67
C VAL A 56 4.63 -5.30 4.14
N LEU A 57 3.50 -4.68 4.49
CA LEU A 57 2.94 -4.73 5.84
C LEU A 57 2.08 -5.97 6.07
N THR A 58 1.36 -6.43 5.04
CA THR A 58 0.46 -7.58 5.14
C THR A 58 0.31 -8.24 3.77
N GLN A 59 0.60 -9.54 3.69
CA GLN A 59 0.49 -10.33 2.47
C GLN A 59 -0.93 -10.85 2.19
N ASP A 60 -1.71 -11.07 3.26
CA ASP A 60 -2.98 -11.80 3.26
C ASP A 60 -4.08 -11.00 3.96
N ALA A 61 -4.35 -9.78 3.50
CA ALA A 61 -5.50 -9.01 3.98
C ALA A 61 -6.79 -9.75 3.58
N PRO A 62 -7.75 -9.95 4.49
CA PRO A 62 -8.87 -10.88 4.31
C PRO A 62 -9.98 -10.39 3.35
N LEU A 63 -9.69 -9.33 2.58
CA LEU A 63 -10.61 -8.70 1.66
C LEU A 63 -9.88 -8.43 0.35
N LEU A 64 -10.45 -8.87 -0.76
CA LEU A 64 -9.96 -8.55 -2.10
C LEU A 64 -10.32 -7.11 -2.47
N VAL A 65 -9.31 -6.34 -2.85
CA VAL A 65 -9.48 -5.08 -3.57
C VAL A 65 -9.88 -5.36 -5.01
N VAL A 66 -11.13 -5.02 -5.36
CA VAL A 66 -11.68 -5.14 -6.73
C VAL A 66 -11.77 -3.79 -7.45
N GLY A 67 -11.32 -2.72 -6.80
CA GLY A 67 -11.20 -1.38 -7.36
C GLY A 67 -11.66 -0.28 -6.39
N ALA A 68 -10.75 0.63 -6.05
CA ALA A 68 -11.07 1.90 -5.40
C ALA A 68 -9.98 2.93 -5.69
N GLY A 69 -10.31 4.16 -6.06
CA GLY A 69 -9.27 5.17 -6.36
C GLY A 69 -8.48 5.61 -5.13
N VAL A 70 -9.20 5.95 -4.05
CA VAL A 70 -8.63 6.39 -2.76
C VAL A 70 -9.42 5.73 -1.64
N SER A 71 -8.73 5.11 -0.68
CA SER A 71 -9.36 4.50 0.49
C SER A 71 -9.85 5.61 1.43
N THR A 72 -11.16 5.82 1.47
CA THR A 72 -11.82 6.84 2.32
C THR A 72 -11.80 6.50 3.81
N CYS A 73 -11.30 5.31 4.17
CA CYS A 73 -11.29 4.79 5.53
C CYS A 73 -10.00 5.10 6.31
N ALA A 74 -8.99 5.72 5.66
CA ALA A 74 -7.75 6.08 6.35
C ALA A 74 -8.04 7.18 7.40
N PRO A 75 -7.51 7.07 8.64
CA PRO A 75 -7.67 8.13 9.64
C PRO A 75 -7.10 9.45 9.13
N VAL A 76 -7.68 10.59 9.54
CA VAL A 76 -7.14 11.91 9.16
C VAL A 76 -6.06 12.43 10.11
N LEU A 77 -5.85 11.74 11.23
CA LEU A 77 -4.88 12.11 12.26
C LEU A 77 -4.13 10.84 12.75
N PRO A 78 -2.81 10.92 13.02
CA PRO A 78 -2.08 9.90 13.76
C PRO A 78 -2.70 9.73 15.15
N MET A 79 -2.88 8.48 15.59
CA MET A 79 -3.33 8.17 16.96
C MET A 79 -2.16 8.11 17.93
#